data_AF-A0A485LX11-F1
#
_entry.id   AF-A0A485LX11-F1
#
_cell.length_a   1.000
_cell.length_b   1.000
_cell.length_c   1.000
_cell.angle_alpha   90.00
_cell.angle_beta   90.00
_cell.angle_gamma   90.00
#
_symmetry.space_group_name_H-M   'P 1'
#
loop_
_entity.id
_entity.type
_entity.pdbx_description
1 polymer ?
#
loop_
_entity_poly.entity_id
_entity_poly.type
_entity_poly.pdbx_seq_one_letter_code
_entity_poly.pdbx_strand_id
1 'polypeptide(L)'
;MKLKELFFVLAVVTAAGCAADEEAWSPWCDFRGYCRLKLAVQVESKPSGAEVYLDHDFKGTTPCTVLLEAAPIIIGQKQIIVSPVGGSDRYFIRNSRYQGETPYTLWVMKDGYEPLSHTLIMEQIFPAEALLHDKLYEKSVTVTFELEERNLPPPSSAEAD
;
A
#
# COMPACT_ATOMS: atom_id res chain seq x y z
N MET A 1 14.59 -79.98 45.31
CA MET A 1 14.76 -79.89 43.83
C MET A 1 13.75 -78.86 43.34
N LYS A 2 14.16 -77.60 43.15
CA LYS A 2 14.63 -77.01 41.88
C LYS A 2 13.67 -77.26 40.70
N LEU A 3 12.84 -76.27 40.38
CA LEU A 3 12.92 -75.63 39.06
C LEU A 3 12.52 -74.16 39.21
N LYS A 4 13.33 -73.31 38.60
CA LYS A 4 13.37 -71.85 38.74
C LYS A 4 12.57 -71.30 37.56
N GLU A 5 11.36 -70.80 37.79
CA GLU A 5 10.58 -70.13 36.75
C GLU A 5 11.20 -68.75 36.49
N LEU A 6 11.84 -68.63 35.34
CA LEU A 6 12.53 -67.42 34.88
C LEU A 6 11.48 -66.49 34.26
N PHE A 7 10.96 -65.56 35.05
CA PHE A 7 10.11 -64.47 34.52
C PHE A 7 10.95 -63.55 33.63
N PHE A 8 10.78 -63.66 32.32
CA PHE A 8 11.33 -62.71 31.35
C PHE A 8 10.47 -61.44 31.38
N VAL A 9 10.92 -60.44 32.13
CA VAL A 9 10.34 -59.09 32.07
C VAL A 9 10.82 -58.46 30.76
N LEU A 10 9.98 -58.50 29.73
CA LEU A 10 10.19 -57.70 28.54
C LEU A 10 9.97 -56.23 28.93
N ALA A 11 11.05 -55.54 29.27
CA ALA A 11 11.05 -54.08 29.39
C ALA A 11 10.88 -53.50 27.98
N VAL A 12 9.63 -53.24 27.60
CA VAL A 12 9.34 -52.37 26.46
C VAL A 12 9.79 -50.98 26.88
N VAL A 13 11.00 -50.60 26.49
CA VAL A 13 11.44 -49.21 26.52
C VAL A 13 10.66 -48.51 25.41
N THR A 14 9.46 -48.02 25.75
CA THR A 14 8.84 -46.99 24.94
C THR A 14 9.74 -45.77 25.06
N ALA A 15 10.40 -45.42 23.95
CA ALA A 15 11.05 -44.12 23.86
C ALA A 15 10.00 -43.06 24.20
N ALA A 16 10.20 -42.42 25.36
CA ALA A 16 9.38 -41.32 25.78
C ALA A 16 9.56 -40.18 24.79
N GLY A 17 8.44 -39.66 24.29
CA GLY A 17 8.26 -38.23 24.10
C GLY A 17 8.89 -37.61 22.87
N CYS A 18 8.03 -37.40 21.88
CA CYS A 18 7.85 -36.13 21.17
C CYS A 18 9.12 -35.37 20.74
N ALA A 19 9.49 -35.54 19.47
CA ALA A 19 9.79 -34.38 18.64
C ALA A 19 8.54 -34.15 17.77
N ALA A 20 7.49 -33.60 18.38
CA ALA A 20 6.44 -32.99 17.57
C ALA A 20 7.09 -31.82 16.83
N ASP A 21 6.93 -31.77 15.51
CA ASP A 21 7.20 -30.60 14.69
C ASP A 21 6.55 -29.36 15.33
N GLU A 22 7.30 -28.60 16.13
CA GLU A 22 6.85 -27.31 16.69
C GLU A 22 6.69 -26.24 15.60
N GLU A 23 7.12 -26.50 14.36
CA GLU A 23 6.86 -25.65 13.19
C GLU A 23 5.39 -25.69 12.72
N ALA A 24 4.58 -26.67 13.14
CA ALA A 24 3.33 -27.02 12.47
C ALA A 24 2.05 -26.30 12.96
N TRP A 25 2.11 -25.49 14.03
CA TRP A 25 0.90 -24.85 14.58
C TRP A 25 1.08 -23.37 14.95
N SER A 26 1.68 -22.55 14.10
CA SER A 26 1.39 -21.10 14.22
C SER A 26 0.04 -20.82 13.56
N PRO A 27 -1.02 -20.42 14.29
CA PRO A 27 -2.26 -20.03 13.66
C PRO A 27 -2.09 -18.73 12.87
N TRP A 28 -2.95 -18.53 11.87
CA TRP A 28 -3.14 -17.23 11.25
C TRP A 28 -3.92 -16.33 12.19
N CYS A 29 -3.39 -15.14 12.48
CA CYS A 29 -4.06 -14.12 13.27
C CYS A 29 -4.37 -12.89 12.42
N ASP A 30 -5.51 -12.25 12.69
CA ASP A 30 -5.81 -10.96 12.07
C ASP A 30 -4.80 -9.92 12.55
N PHE A 31 -4.34 -9.07 11.63
CA PHE A 31 -3.48 -7.94 11.97
C PHE A 31 -4.09 -6.63 11.49
N ARG A 32 -3.71 -5.56 12.18
CA ARG A 32 -3.96 -4.17 11.80
C ARG A 32 -2.64 -3.43 11.90
N GLY A 33 -2.22 -2.80 10.81
CA GLY A 33 -0.99 -2.02 10.74
C GLY A 33 -1.16 -0.78 9.89
N TYR A 34 -0.07 -0.05 9.71
CA TYR A 34 0.03 1.05 8.76
C TYR A 34 1.25 0.84 7.86
N CYS A 35 1.19 1.38 6.66
CA CYS A 35 2.36 1.54 5.78
C CYS A 35 2.58 3.02 5.54
N ARG A 36 3.83 3.44 5.36
CA ARG A 36 4.13 4.80 4.91
C ARG A 36 4.26 4.77 3.40
N LEU A 37 3.41 5.50 2.71
CA LEU A 37 3.43 5.61 1.26
C LEU A 37 3.93 6.99 0.87
N LYS A 38 4.88 7.04 -0.06
CA LYS A 38 5.34 8.27 -0.71
C LYS A 38 5.20 8.14 -2.20
N LEU A 39 4.53 9.10 -2.81
CA LEU A 39 4.33 9.16 -4.25
C LEU A 39 4.88 10.48 -4.80
N ALA A 40 5.83 10.38 -5.73
CA ALA A 40 6.29 11.51 -6.52
C ALA A 40 5.48 11.58 -7.82
N VAL A 41 4.67 12.62 -7.98
CA VAL A 41 3.85 12.83 -9.17
C VAL A 41 4.50 13.89 -10.04
N GLN A 42 5.01 13.50 -11.20
CA GLN A 42 5.44 14.42 -12.23
C GLN A 42 4.22 14.92 -13.00
N VAL A 43 3.91 16.21 -12.88
CA VAL A 43 2.76 16.85 -13.51
C VAL A 43 3.21 17.64 -14.72
N GLU A 44 2.65 17.31 -15.88
CA GLU A 44 2.92 17.97 -17.15
C GLU A 44 1.61 18.48 -17.76
N SER A 45 1.66 19.56 -18.55
CA SER A 45 0.51 20.01 -19.31
C SER A 45 0.87 20.48 -20.72
N LYS A 46 -0.13 20.45 -21.60
CA LYS A 46 -0.09 21.06 -22.93
C LYS A 46 -1.29 22.01 -23.11
N PRO A 47 -1.07 23.32 -23.32
CA PRO A 47 0.23 24.00 -23.25
C PRO A 47 0.84 23.98 -21.83
N SER A 48 2.16 24.14 -21.75
CA SER A 48 2.90 24.18 -20.48
C SER A 48 2.67 25.48 -19.71
N GLY A 49 3.16 25.54 -18.47
CA GLY A 49 2.97 26.71 -17.59
C GLY A 49 1.54 26.86 -17.09
N ALA A 50 0.82 25.76 -16.88
CA ALA A 50 -0.43 25.73 -16.13
C ALA A 50 -0.14 25.67 -14.62
N GLU A 51 -0.99 26.27 -13.81
CA GLU A 51 -0.94 26.21 -12.35
C GLU A 51 -1.45 24.85 -11.87
N VAL A 52 -0.76 24.26 -10.90
CA VAL A 52 -1.09 22.97 -10.30
C VAL A 52 -1.48 23.18 -8.84
N TYR A 53 -2.65 22.66 -8.48
CA TYR A 53 -3.16 22.68 -7.11
C TYR A 53 -3.41 21.25 -6.63
N LEU A 54 -3.17 21.01 -5.36
CA LEU A 54 -3.52 19.76 -4.67
C LEU A 54 -4.42 20.14 -3.50
N ASP A 55 -5.64 19.62 -3.46
CA ASP A 55 -6.61 19.89 -2.39
C ASP A 55 -6.75 21.39 -2.06
N HIS A 56 -6.78 22.22 -3.11
CA HIS A 56 -6.84 23.70 -3.09
C HIS A 56 -5.52 24.44 -2.77
N ASP A 57 -4.45 23.75 -2.44
CA ASP A 57 -3.14 24.36 -2.24
C ASP A 57 -2.35 24.45 -3.54
N PHE A 58 -1.85 25.63 -3.88
CA PHE A 58 -0.92 25.81 -5.01
C PHE A 58 0.39 25.05 -4.76
N LYS A 59 0.82 24.25 -5.74
CA LYS A 59 2.06 23.45 -5.68
C LYS A 59 3.13 23.90 -6.67
N GLY A 60 2.76 24.62 -7.73
CA GLY A 60 3.69 25.15 -8.72
C GLY A 60 3.06 25.27 -10.10
N THR A 61 3.89 25.51 -11.12
CA THR A 61 3.48 25.55 -12.52
C THR A 61 4.08 24.39 -13.28
N THR A 62 3.31 23.74 -14.16
CA THR A 62 3.80 22.63 -15.00
C THR A 62 4.96 23.06 -15.92
N PRO A 63 5.97 22.21 -16.14
CA PRO A 63 6.17 20.91 -15.50
C PRO A 63 6.64 21.07 -14.04
N CYS A 64 6.05 20.31 -13.12
CA CYS A 64 6.45 20.31 -11.71
C CYS A 64 6.28 18.93 -11.07
N THR A 65 6.96 18.68 -9.95
CA THR A 65 6.80 17.45 -9.16
C THR A 65 6.03 17.74 -7.88
N VAL A 66 4.97 16.98 -7.62
CA VAL A 66 4.17 17.04 -6.37
C VAL A 66 4.46 15.79 -5.55
N LEU A 67 4.77 15.94 -4.27
CA LEU A 67 5.00 14.83 -3.34
C LEU A 67 3.74 14.59 -2.50
N LEU A 68 3.24 13.35 -2.51
CA LEU A 68 2.11 12.90 -1.71
C LEU A 68 2.58 11.89 -0.67
N GLU A 69 2.16 12.07 0.58
CA GLU A 69 2.48 11.17 1.68
C GLU A 69 1.20 10.69 2.38
N ALA A 70 1.07 9.37 2.55
CA ALA A 70 -0.07 8.78 3.23
C ALA A 70 0.37 7.68 4.21
N ALA A 71 -0.40 7.50 5.28
CA ALA A 71 -0.22 6.43 6.25
C ALA A 71 -1.51 5.60 6.41
N PRO A 72 -2.01 4.95 5.34
CA PRO A 72 -3.27 4.24 5.38
C PRO A 72 -3.19 3.00 6.27
N ILE A 73 -4.34 2.64 6.84
CA ILE A 73 -4.49 1.44 7.66
C ILE A 73 -4.63 0.23 6.73
N ILE A 74 -3.85 -0.82 7.00
CA ILE A 74 -3.93 -2.11 6.32
C ILE A 74 -4.35 -3.17 7.34
N ILE A 75 -5.26 -4.03 6.89
CA ILE A 75 -5.74 -5.18 7.65
C ILE A 75 -5.55 -6.45 6.82
N GLY A 76 -5.36 -7.58 7.48
CA GLY A 76 -5.20 -8.86 6.82
C GLY A 76 -4.90 -9.97 7.81
N GLN A 77 -4.29 -11.05 7.35
CA GLN A 77 -3.89 -12.16 8.20
C GLN A 77 -2.37 -12.31 8.18
N LYS A 78 -1.80 -12.58 9.36
CA LYS A 78 -0.38 -12.78 9.59
C LYS A 78 -0.14 -14.15 10.25
N GLN A 79 0.96 -14.80 9.89
CA GLN A 79 1.46 -16.00 10.55
C GLN A 79 2.95 -15.79 10.87
N ILE A 80 3.39 -16.24 12.04
CA ILE A 80 4.78 -16.12 12.50
C ILE A 80 5.32 -17.52 12.69
N ILE A 81 6.29 -17.91 11.85
CA ILE A 81 7.00 -19.18 12.02
C ILE A 81 8.32 -18.86 12.72
N VAL A 82 8.38 -19.21 14.01
CA VAL A 82 9.59 -19.07 14.82
C VAL A 82 10.48 -20.28 14.55
N SER A 83 11.72 -20.05 14.12
CA SER A 83 12.65 -21.16 13.94
C SER A 83 13.12 -21.69 15.32
N PRO A 84 12.94 -22.99 15.61
CA PRO A 84 13.41 -23.58 16.86
C PRO A 84 14.95 -23.63 16.97
N VAL A 85 15.66 -23.50 15.84
CA VAL A 85 17.12 -23.56 15.78
C VAL A 85 17.66 -22.26 15.17
N GLY A 86 18.05 -21.32 16.02
CA GLY A 86 18.75 -20.09 15.59
C GLY A 86 17.95 -18.79 15.68
N GLY A 87 16.69 -18.83 16.11
CA GLY A 87 15.94 -17.63 16.54
C GLY A 87 15.53 -16.67 15.43
N SER A 88 15.58 -17.08 14.16
CA SER A 88 15.06 -16.27 13.05
C SER A 88 13.55 -16.45 12.90
N ASP A 89 12.79 -15.37 13.05
CA ASP A 89 11.34 -15.38 12.80
C ASP A 89 11.05 -15.15 11.31
N ARG A 90 10.10 -15.92 10.76
CA ARG A 90 9.57 -15.72 9.40
C ARG A 90 8.12 -15.24 9.48
N TYR A 91 7.79 -14.26 8.65
CA TYR A 91 6.45 -13.69 8.57
C TYR A 91 5.79 -14.05 7.25
N PHE A 92 4.55 -14.52 7.33
CA PHE A 92 3.69 -14.70 6.17
C PHE A 92 2.49 -13.77 6.32
N ILE A 93 2.14 -13.08 5.23
CA ILE A 93 1.01 -12.16 5.18
C ILE A 93 0.11 -12.58 4.01
N ARG A 94 -1.21 -12.55 4.23
CA ARG A 94 -2.21 -12.81 3.19
C ARG A 94 -3.48 -12.01 3.42
N ASN A 95 -4.33 -11.95 2.40
CA ASN A 95 -5.63 -11.27 2.45
C ASN A 95 -5.52 -9.81 2.93
N SER A 96 -4.38 -9.17 2.61
CA SER A 96 -4.12 -7.77 2.93
C SER A 96 -5.04 -6.87 2.12
N ARG A 97 -5.66 -5.90 2.79
CA ARG A 97 -6.48 -4.86 2.18
C ARG A 97 -6.39 -3.58 2.98
N TYR A 98 -6.71 -2.47 2.33
CA TYR A 98 -6.84 -1.19 3.00
C TYR A 98 -8.17 -1.07 3.73
N GLN A 99 -8.16 -0.29 4.81
CA GLN A 99 -9.37 0.11 5.52
C GLN A 99 -9.78 1.52 5.06
N GLY A 100 -10.27 1.61 3.82
CA GLY A 100 -10.65 2.88 3.17
C GLY A 100 -9.79 3.20 1.95
N GLU A 101 -10.05 4.35 1.37
CA GLU A 101 -9.29 4.92 0.25
C GLU A 101 -8.73 6.28 0.65
N THR A 102 -7.57 6.62 0.09
CA THR A 102 -6.86 7.86 0.29
C THR A 102 -6.73 8.59 -1.06
N PRO A 103 -7.77 9.34 -1.48
CA PRO A 103 -7.74 10.09 -2.73
C PRO A 103 -6.99 11.41 -2.57
N TYR A 104 -6.27 11.80 -3.62
CA TYR A 104 -5.66 13.12 -3.79
C TYR A 104 -6.09 13.70 -5.14
N THR A 105 -6.68 14.90 -5.12
CA THR A 105 -7.16 15.53 -6.35
C THR A 105 -6.21 16.62 -6.81
N LEU A 106 -5.58 16.39 -7.96
CA LEU A 106 -4.80 17.39 -8.66
C LEU A 106 -5.73 18.22 -9.53
N TRP A 107 -5.63 19.53 -9.43
CA TRP A 107 -6.28 20.50 -10.31
C TRP A 107 -5.22 21.20 -11.13
N VAL A 108 -5.47 21.32 -12.43
CA VAL A 108 -4.60 22.02 -13.37
C VAL A 108 -5.41 23.14 -14.03
N MET A 109 -4.94 24.36 -13.86
CA MET A 109 -5.64 25.57 -14.32
C MET A 109 -4.71 26.44 -15.14
N LYS A 110 -5.24 27.04 -16.21
CA LYS A 110 -4.50 28.00 -17.03
C LYS A 110 -5.47 29.03 -17.59
N ASP A 111 -5.07 30.29 -17.60
CA ASP A 111 -5.87 31.38 -18.15
C ASP A 111 -6.24 31.13 -19.62
N GLY A 112 -7.52 31.26 -19.93
CA GLY A 112 -8.06 31.00 -21.27
C GLY A 112 -8.32 29.51 -21.58
N TYR A 113 -8.04 28.59 -20.65
CA TYR A 113 -8.29 27.16 -20.82
C TYR A 113 -9.34 26.63 -19.85
N GLU A 114 -9.95 25.50 -20.19
CA GLU A 114 -10.82 24.77 -19.28
C GLU A 114 -9.99 24.10 -18.17
N PRO A 115 -10.40 24.22 -16.89
CA PRO A 115 -9.71 23.57 -15.79
C PRO A 115 -9.91 22.05 -15.84
N LEU A 116 -8.85 21.30 -15.60
CA LEU A 116 -8.90 19.84 -15.52
C LEU A 116 -8.54 19.36 -14.12
N SER A 117 -9.11 18.22 -13.73
CA SER A 117 -8.73 17.54 -12.49
C SER A 117 -8.46 16.05 -12.72
N HIS A 118 -7.58 15.50 -11.89
CA HIS A 118 -7.26 14.08 -11.86
C HIS A 118 -7.14 13.61 -10.41
N THR A 119 -7.85 12.54 -10.07
CA THR A 119 -7.82 11.97 -8.71
C THR A 119 -6.90 10.75 -8.69
N LEU A 120 -5.91 10.76 -7.81
CA LEU A 120 -5.02 9.65 -7.53
C LEU A 120 -5.47 8.95 -6.26
N ILE A 121 -5.75 7.65 -6.34
CA ILE A 121 -6.08 6.81 -5.18
C ILE A 121 -4.82 6.03 -4.80
N MET A 122 -4.26 6.30 -3.62
CA MET A 122 -3.01 5.70 -3.18
C MET A 122 -3.06 4.16 -3.22
N GLU A 123 -4.20 3.58 -2.85
CA GLU A 123 -4.43 2.15 -2.77
C GLU A 123 -4.40 1.45 -4.14
N GLN A 124 -4.73 2.17 -5.22
CA GLN A 124 -4.62 1.66 -6.59
C GLN A 124 -3.15 1.66 -7.06
N ILE A 125 -2.36 2.64 -6.61
CA ILE A 125 -0.95 2.78 -6.96
C ILE A 125 -0.07 1.85 -6.12
N PHE A 126 -0.47 1.58 -4.88
CA PHE A 126 0.22 0.70 -3.94
C PHE A 126 -0.70 -0.48 -3.55
N PRO A 127 -0.75 -1.57 -4.31
CA PRO A 127 -1.61 -2.71 -3.97
C PRO A 127 -1.23 -3.31 -2.61
N ALA A 128 -2.23 -3.54 -1.74
CA ALA A 128 -2.03 -3.99 -0.35
C ALA A 128 -1.28 -5.34 -0.22
N GLU A 129 -1.36 -6.19 -1.24
CA GLU A 129 -0.68 -7.49 -1.30
C GLU A 129 0.85 -7.36 -1.37
N ALA A 130 1.35 -6.24 -1.89
CA ALA A 130 2.77 -5.96 -2.00
C ALA A 130 3.36 -5.30 -0.73
N LEU A 131 2.52 -5.00 0.27
CA LEU A 131 2.90 -4.18 1.41
C LEU A 131 3.08 -4.98 2.70
N LEU A 132 4.13 -4.63 3.41
CA LEU A 132 4.51 -5.10 4.74
C LEU A 132 4.34 -3.95 5.72
N HIS A 133 3.74 -4.23 6.87
CA HIS A 133 3.53 -3.23 7.93
C HIS A 133 4.85 -2.53 8.33
N ASP A 134 4.75 -1.26 8.74
CA ASP A 134 5.87 -0.41 9.19
C ASP A 134 6.99 -0.19 8.16
N LYS A 135 6.76 -0.53 6.88
CA LYS A 135 7.67 -0.20 5.79
C LYS A 135 7.27 1.11 5.11
N LEU A 136 8.29 1.75 4.53
CA LEU A 136 8.16 2.88 3.62
C LEU A 136 8.17 2.35 2.19
N TYR A 137 7.17 2.74 1.41
CA TYR A 137 7.05 2.44 -0.01
C TYR A 137 7.06 3.71 -0.82
N GLU A 138 7.93 3.76 -1.82
CA GLU A 138 8.10 4.93 -2.67
C GLU A 138 7.80 4.54 -4.12
N LYS A 139 7.02 5.37 -4.82
CA LYS A 139 6.78 5.26 -6.26
C LYS A 139 6.84 6.63 -6.91
N SER A 140 7.06 6.63 -8.22
CA SER A 140 6.90 7.81 -9.06
C SER A 140 5.93 7.51 -10.20
N VAL A 141 5.12 8.50 -10.55
CA VAL A 141 4.18 8.45 -11.68
C VAL A 141 4.23 9.77 -12.44
N THR A 142 3.92 9.73 -13.73
CA THR A 142 3.77 10.93 -14.55
C THR A 142 2.32 11.06 -14.97
N VAL A 143 1.76 12.26 -14.82
CA VAL A 143 0.41 12.60 -15.26
C VAL A 143 0.50 13.78 -16.22
N THR A 144 -0.02 13.60 -17.43
CA THR A 144 -0.01 14.62 -18.48
C THR A 144 -1.43 15.12 -18.71
N PHE A 145 -1.61 16.44 -18.69
CA PHE A 145 -2.88 17.12 -18.89
C PHE A 145 -2.91 17.80 -20.27
N GLU A 146 -3.89 17.47 -21.10
CA GLU A 146 -4.12 18.12 -22.38
C GLU A 146 -5.25 19.15 -22.19
N LEU A 147 -4.91 20.45 -22.17
CA LEU A 147 -5.85 21.52 -21.87
C LEU A 147 -6.52 22.03 -23.15
N GLU A 148 -7.83 22.26 -23.07
CA GLU A 148 -8.63 22.81 -24.16
C GLU A 148 -8.90 24.30 -23.94
N GLU A 149 -8.82 25.09 -25.02
CA GLU A 149 -9.15 26.52 -24.95
C GLU A 149 -10.63 26.72 -24.64
N ARG A 150 -10.93 27.66 -23.75
CA ARG A 150 -12.29 28.03 -23.42
C ARG A 150 -12.90 28.77 -24.61
N ASN A 151 -13.90 28.17 -25.26
CA ASN A 151 -14.68 28.82 -26.30
C ASN A 151 -15.57 29.91 -25.67
N LEU A 152 -15.01 31.09 -25.44
CA LEU A 152 -15.76 32.25 -24.99
C LEU A 152 -16.59 32.79 -26.18
N PRO A 153 -17.90 33.02 -26.02
CA PRO A 153 -18.66 33.73 -27.02
C PRO A 153 -18.05 35.13 -27.24
N PRO A 154 -18.09 35.67 -28.48
CA PRO A 154 -17.57 37.00 -28.74
C PRO A 154 -18.27 38.02 -27.82
N PRO A 155 -17.57 39.08 -27.36
CA PRO A 155 -18.17 40.10 -26.52
C PRO A 155 -19.40 40.67 -27.26
N SER A 156 -20.56 40.57 -26.62
CA SER A 156 -21.81 41.16 -27.11
C SER A 156 -21.54 42.64 -27.40
N SER A 157 -21.75 43.09 -28.64
CA SER A 157 -21.63 44.48 -29.07
C SER A 157 -22.78 45.34 -28.54
N ALA A 158 -23.03 45.28 -27.23
CA ALA A 158 -24.08 46.03 -26.55
C ALA A 158 -23.44 46.85 -25.44
N GLU A 159 -22.92 48.02 -25.82
CA GLU A 159 -22.85 49.26 -25.02
C GLU A 159 -22.02 50.28 -25.82
N ALA A 160 -22.65 50.80 -26.87
CA ALA A 160 -22.30 52.06 -27.49
C ALA A 160 -23.62 52.76 -27.82
N ASP A 161 -24.28 53.26 -26.78
CA ASP A 161 -25.31 54.30 -26.84
C ASP A 161 -24.88 55.45 -25.93
#